data_AF-A0A2A6JJQ6-F1
#
_entry.id   AF-A0A2A6JJQ6-F1
#
_cell.length_a   1.000
_cell.length_b   1.000
_cell.length_c   1.000
_cell.angle_alpha   90.00
_cell.angle_beta   90.00
_cell.angle_gamma   90.00
#
_symmetry.space_group_name_H-M   'P 1'
#
loop_
_entity.id
_entity.type
_entity.pdbx_description
1 polymer ?
#
loop_
_entity_poly.entity_id
_entity_poly.type
_entity_poly.pdbx_seq_one_letter_code
_entity_poly.pdbx_strand_id
1 'polypeptide(L)'
;MALDITTQDLIIDETAGLTDDDINPSTAPHSTNTTLQYLLGLDAAGGLTSPEVAYQTNFVVASASAGETITSVVLTQNSSGTPFSTAAGVNSGIRTVDGNYIWLFQDATRPNVVIGVIGTSNPLAEPAETGPLAFSLALISTSATNADLYTVQYVPLLHPNAANPDDRIDLTDKVFASVTGTSVVNFSQLGDAPSGHNNWYILDADAASPQKILVTAHDSGVQAEVNVSTQGLGVASQDVRFGRELQIDLITGGTQSAGKDFTNTPIAPDYGSHIENVSSAGFSVSQSTPTGSVADIEIHAYNNDDNVEGAAFPGDDNDTEINITGVTFKLNGVATTAAALGISVDLTGTGLILRNVGEGVTVDFTTAGGAGGTFDRFTIKNIDTEKDFFDVKEVHYGGEVTNAYNEEVGSFINFDDDGPTMTATGTPPELTVDETDLTGDDSADLSTFFTSDPGADGDDITYALGISAVTNVSGLTDTATGQSVLLFLESGSVVGRAGAGG
;
A
#
# COMPACT_ATOMS: atom_id res chain seq x y z
N MET A 1 -15.22 -9.07 5.84
CA MET A 1 -14.42 -7.93 5.36
C MET A 1 -13.05 -8.11 5.99
N ALA A 2 -12.05 -8.54 5.23
CA ALA A 2 -10.67 -8.54 5.67
C ALA A 2 -9.81 -8.51 4.41
N LEU A 3 -9.54 -7.29 3.95
CA LEU A 3 -8.24 -7.02 3.38
C LEU A 3 -7.29 -7.07 4.57
N ASP A 4 -6.36 -8.01 4.55
CA ASP A 4 -5.34 -8.18 5.58
C ASP A 4 -4.00 -7.79 4.95
N ILE A 5 -3.17 -7.11 5.73
CA ILE A 5 -1.77 -6.83 5.39
C ILE A 5 -0.94 -7.50 6.48
N THR A 6 -0.21 -8.54 6.09
CA THR A 6 0.84 -9.09 6.94
C THR A 6 2.18 -8.53 6.50
N THR A 7 2.98 -8.13 7.49
CA THR A 7 4.33 -7.62 7.29
C THR A 7 5.38 -8.55 7.88
N GLN A 8 6.61 -8.40 7.38
CA GLN A 8 7.79 -9.05 7.91
C GLN A 8 8.77 -7.96 8.33
N ASP A 9 9.59 -8.23 9.34
CA ASP A 9 10.68 -7.33 9.68
C ASP A 9 11.62 -7.16 8.49
N LEU A 10 12.10 -5.93 8.35
CA LEU A 10 13.25 -5.55 7.56
C LEU A 10 14.22 -4.81 8.48
N ILE A 11 15.47 -5.26 8.54
CA ILE A 11 16.52 -4.68 9.38
C ILE A 11 17.66 -4.19 8.48
N ILE A 12 17.99 -2.91 8.58
CA ILE A 12 19.27 -2.36 8.10
C ILE A 12 20.20 -2.34 9.31
N ASP A 13 21.36 -2.94 9.17
CA ASP A 13 22.39 -2.95 10.20
C ASP A 13 23.58 -2.11 9.73
N GLU A 14 23.99 -1.12 10.54
CA GLU A 14 25.17 -0.31 10.24
C GLU A 14 26.49 -1.11 10.42
N THR A 15 26.43 -2.31 11.02
CA THR A 15 27.60 -3.14 11.34
C THR A 15 28.33 -3.59 10.08
N ALA A 16 29.67 -3.49 10.09
CA ALA A 16 30.50 -3.95 8.98
C ALA A 16 30.29 -5.45 8.67
N GLY A 17 29.65 -5.76 7.52
CA GLY A 17 29.44 -7.13 7.11
C GLY A 17 28.24 -7.32 6.19
N LEU A 18 27.71 -8.55 6.17
CA LEU A 18 26.34 -8.83 5.74
C LEU A 18 25.68 -9.51 6.93
N THR A 19 24.88 -8.76 7.66
CA THR A 19 24.08 -9.20 8.80
C THR A 19 22.60 -9.03 8.46
N ASP A 20 21.74 -9.77 9.16
CA ASP A 20 20.28 -9.74 8.98
C ASP A 20 19.78 -9.71 7.53
N ASP A 21 19.16 -8.60 7.08
CA ASP A 21 18.54 -8.47 5.75
C ASP A 21 19.44 -7.75 4.73
N ASP A 22 20.73 -7.57 5.05
CA ASP A 22 21.70 -6.91 4.18
C ASP A 22 21.85 -7.62 2.84
N ILE A 23 21.94 -6.82 1.77
CA ILE A 23 22.09 -7.35 0.42
C ILE A 23 23.55 -7.40 0.02
N ASN A 24 24.04 -8.59 -0.33
CA ASN A 24 25.34 -8.74 -0.96
C ASN A 24 25.44 -7.92 -2.26
N PRO A 25 26.37 -6.94 -2.35
CA PRO A 25 26.46 -6.03 -3.50
C PRO A 25 26.76 -6.73 -4.84
N SER A 26 27.33 -7.93 -4.78
CA SER A 26 27.79 -8.71 -5.94
C SER A 26 26.73 -9.64 -6.54
N THR A 27 25.54 -9.73 -5.94
CA THR A 27 24.49 -10.68 -6.35
C THR A 27 23.14 -10.00 -6.59
N ALA A 28 22.23 -10.68 -7.29
CA ALA A 28 20.84 -10.24 -7.37
C ALA A 28 20.17 -10.37 -5.99
N PRO A 29 19.26 -9.45 -5.59
CA PRO A 29 18.68 -8.40 -6.42
C PRO A 29 19.56 -7.14 -6.59
N HIS A 30 20.61 -6.95 -5.78
CA HIS A 30 21.48 -5.77 -5.82
C HIS A 30 22.00 -5.45 -7.21
N SER A 31 22.62 -6.42 -7.90
CA SER A 31 23.26 -6.20 -9.20
C SER A 31 22.31 -6.02 -10.39
N THR A 32 21.00 -6.21 -10.21
CA THR A 32 20.04 -6.28 -11.34
C THR A 32 18.75 -5.49 -11.16
N ASN A 33 18.34 -5.15 -9.93
CA ASN A 33 17.09 -4.43 -9.68
C ASN A 33 17.25 -2.94 -10.02
N THR A 34 16.51 -2.46 -11.03
CA THR A 34 16.61 -1.08 -11.51
C THR A 34 16.14 -0.01 -10.52
N THR A 35 15.21 -0.36 -9.62
CA THR A 35 14.74 0.55 -8.58
C THR A 35 15.79 0.67 -7.49
N LEU A 36 16.38 -0.42 -7.04
CA LEU A 36 17.48 -0.38 -6.09
C LEU A 36 18.70 0.37 -6.66
N GLN A 37 19.05 0.13 -7.93
CA GLN A 37 20.10 0.89 -8.62
C GLN A 37 19.78 2.40 -8.73
N TYR A 38 18.50 2.76 -8.79
CA TYR A 38 18.10 4.16 -8.68
C TYR A 38 18.33 4.71 -7.29
N LEU A 39 17.90 4.00 -6.24
CA LEU A 39 18.11 4.42 -4.85
C LEU A 39 19.60 4.64 -4.57
N LEU A 40 20.46 3.68 -4.93
CA LEU A 40 21.92 3.81 -4.81
C LEU A 40 22.49 5.03 -5.56
N GLY A 41 21.83 5.46 -6.64
CA GLY A 41 22.20 6.66 -7.40
C GLY A 41 21.74 7.99 -6.77
N LEU A 42 20.92 7.95 -5.72
CA LEU A 42 20.51 9.13 -4.95
C LEU A 42 21.57 9.58 -3.93
N ASP A 43 22.54 8.72 -3.62
CA ASP A 43 23.61 9.03 -2.68
C ASP A 43 24.42 10.24 -3.17
N ALA A 44 24.62 11.20 -2.27
CA ALA A 44 25.28 12.46 -2.54
C ALA A 44 26.63 12.55 -1.80
N ALA A 45 27.51 13.43 -2.27
CA ALA A 45 28.80 13.64 -1.61
C ALA A 45 28.63 14.07 -0.14
N GLY A 46 29.16 13.28 0.80
CA GLY A 46 29.04 13.50 2.24
C GLY A 46 28.30 12.40 3.02
N GLY A 47 27.77 11.39 2.33
CA GLY A 47 27.24 10.16 2.94
C GLY A 47 28.30 9.17 3.39
N LEU A 48 27.84 7.99 3.83
CA LEU A 48 28.67 6.83 4.18
C LEU A 48 29.62 6.46 3.03
N THR A 49 30.76 5.84 3.35
CA THR A 49 31.72 5.42 2.32
C THR A 49 31.17 4.37 1.37
N SER A 50 30.16 3.62 1.82
CA SER A 50 29.21 2.82 1.05
C SER A 50 27.84 2.97 1.72
N PRO A 51 26.75 3.20 0.97
CA PRO A 51 25.40 3.13 1.53
C PRO A 51 25.08 1.72 2.04
N GLU A 52 24.35 1.63 3.15
CA GLU A 52 23.81 0.36 3.66
C GLU A 52 22.49 0.02 2.97
N VAL A 53 22.28 -1.27 2.71
CA VAL A 53 21.17 -1.73 1.86
C VAL A 53 20.54 -2.99 2.42
N ALA A 54 19.24 -2.92 2.72
CA ALA A 54 18.44 -4.07 3.11
C ALA A 54 17.26 -4.33 2.15
N TYR A 55 16.81 -5.58 2.10
CA TYR A 55 15.70 -6.02 1.26
C TYR A 55 14.88 -7.12 1.90
N GLN A 56 13.56 -7.03 1.73
CA GLN A 56 12.64 -8.06 2.18
C GLN A 56 11.63 -8.44 1.08
N THR A 57 11.61 -9.75 0.75
CA THR A 57 10.63 -10.34 -0.16
C THR A 57 9.25 -10.37 0.47
N ASN A 58 8.21 -10.07 -0.29
CA ASN A 58 6.81 -10.07 0.20
C ASN A 58 6.69 -9.33 1.55
N PHE A 59 7.37 -8.19 1.68
CA PHE A 59 7.28 -7.34 2.86
C PHE A 59 5.83 -6.97 3.16
N VAL A 60 5.00 -6.77 2.13
CA VAL A 60 3.53 -6.68 2.28
C VAL A 60 2.87 -7.80 1.49
N VAL A 61 1.96 -8.51 2.15
CA VAL A 61 1.03 -9.46 1.51
C VAL A 61 -0.41 -9.00 1.77
N ALA A 62 -1.12 -8.65 0.70
CA ALA A 62 -2.51 -8.24 0.71
C ALA A 62 -3.43 -9.39 0.22
N SER A 63 -4.62 -9.51 0.81
CA SER A 63 -5.62 -10.50 0.41
C SER A 63 -6.98 -9.87 0.14
N ALA A 64 -7.77 -10.44 -0.77
CA ALA A 64 -9.09 -9.93 -1.17
C ALA A 64 -10.18 -10.97 -0.91
N SER A 65 -11.38 -10.52 -0.56
CA SER A 65 -12.56 -11.39 -0.44
C SER A 65 -13.16 -11.68 -1.83
N ALA A 66 -14.13 -12.60 -1.88
CA ALA A 66 -14.90 -12.82 -3.10
C ALA A 66 -15.63 -11.53 -3.53
N GLY A 67 -15.47 -11.13 -4.80
CA GLY A 67 -16.04 -9.90 -5.34
C GLY A 67 -15.14 -8.66 -5.17
N GLU A 68 -13.99 -8.79 -4.52
CA GLU A 68 -12.98 -7.74 -4.41
C GLU A 68 -11.78 -8.09 -5.31
N THR A 69 -11.11 -7.08 -5.88
CA THR A 69 -9.87 -7.25 -6.63
C THR A 69 -8.89 -6.18 -6.20
N ILE A 70 -7.69 -6.57 -5.80
CA ILE A 70 -6.62 -5.63 -5.47
C ILE A 70 -5.99 -5.15 -6.77
N THR A 71 -5.81 -3.83 -6.88
CA THR A 71 -5.20 -3.18 -8.05
C THR A 71 -3.81 -2.64 -7.72
N SER A 72 -3.59 -2.15 -6.49
CA SER A 72 -2.28 -1.68 -6.06
C SER A 72 -2.09 -1.75 -4.55
N VAL A 73 -0.83 -1.84 -4.14
CA VAL A 73 -0.37 -1.65 -2.77
C VAL A 73 0.70 -0.56 -2.78
N VAL A 74 0.55 0.47 -1.94
CA VAL A 74 1.46 1.62 -1.90
C VAL A 74 1.80 2.01 -0.46
N LEU A 75 2.91 2.72 -0.26
CA LEU A 75 3.21 3.35 1.03
C LEU A 75 2.45 4.67 1.19
N THR A 76 1.98 4.93 2.40
CA THR A 76 1.19 6.09 2.80
C THR A 76 1.65 6.60 4.16
N GLN A 77 1.29 7.84 4.48
CA GLN A 77 1.86 8.56 5.62
C GLN A 77 1.04 8.41 6.92
N ASN A 78 -0.14 7.79 6.85
CA ASN A 78 -1.04 7.66 8.01
C ASN A 78 -2.08 6.54 7.84
N SER A 79 -2.78 6.23 8.92
CA SER A 79 -3.85 5.22 8.99
C SER A 79 -5.07 5.49 8.10
N SER A 80 -5.21 6.69 7.54
CA SER A 80 -6.26 7.01 6.56
C SER A 80 -5.83 6.70 5.11
N GLY A 81 -4.60 6.22 4.89
CA GLY A 81 -4.06 5.91 3.57
C GLY A 81 -3.72 7.17 2.77
N THR A 82 -3.39 8.28 3.43
CA THR A 82 -3.00 9.50 2.71
C THR A 82 -1.66 9.27 2.01
N PRO A 83 -1.53 9.47 0.69
CA PRO A 83 -0.24 9.30 0.00
C PRO A 83 0.83 10.24 0.55
N PHE A 84 2.11 9.83 0.49
CA PHE A 84 3.21 10.78 0.67
C PHE A 84 3.15 11.85 -0.43
N SER A 85 3.55 13.08 -0.10
CA SER A 85 3.55 14.20 -1.05
C SER A 85 4.95 14.45 -1.59
N THR A 86 5.03 14.93 -2.84
CA THR A 86 6.29 15.38 -3.46
C THR A 86 6.71 16.78 -3.00
N ALA A 87 5.92 17.46 -2.16
CA ALA A 87 6.16 18.85 -1.78
C ALA A 87 5.84 19.18 -0.31
N ALA A 88 5.17 18.28 0.41
CA ALA A 88 4.81 18.46 1.81
C ALA A 88 5.24 17.22 2.60
N GLY A 89 6.33 17.34 3.34
CA GLY A 89 6.97 16.23 4.04
C GLY A 89 6.30 15.90 5.36
N VAL A 90 6.59 14.69 5.85
CA VAL A 90 6.22 14.25 7.20
C VAL A 90 7.49 14.03 8.02
N ASN A 91 7.62 14.71 9.15
CA ASN A 91 8.75 14.48 10.06
C ASN A 91 8.69 13.03 10.60
N SER A 92 9.74 12.25 10.34
CA SER A 92 9.82 10.85 10.80
C SER A 92 10.04 10.75 12.30
N GLY A 93 10.62 11.78 12.93
CA GLY A 93 11.10 11.76 14.31
C GLY A 93 12.53 11.25 14.45
N ILE A 94 13.06 10.58 13.43
CA ILE A 94 14.46 10.15 13.34
C ILE A 94 15.35 11.36 13.08
N ARG A 95 16.57 11.32 13.60
CA ARG A 95 17.60 12.33 13.36
C ARG A 95 18.87 11.70 12.82
N THR A 96 19.67 12.50 12.13
CA THR A 96 21.09 12.19 11.89
C THR A 96 21.88 12.37 13.19
N VAL A 97 23.09 11.82 13.26
CA VAL A 97 24.02 11.99 14.41
C VAL A 97 24.29 13.46 14.77
N ASP A 98 24.32 14.34 13.76
CA ASP A 98 24.44 15.81 13.94
C ASP A 98 23.18 16.49 14.51
N GLY A 99 22.12 15.73 14.79
CA GLY A 99 20.90 16.19 15.44
C GLY A 99 19.86 16.82 14.51
N ASN A 100 19.97 16.66 13.18
CA ASN A 100 19.01 17.17 12.21
C ASN A 100 17.88 16.18 11.98
N TYR A 101 16.63 16.64 11.98
CA TYR A 101 15.46 15.80 11.74
C TYR A 101 15.32 15.37 10.28
N ILE A 102 14.83 14.16 10.07
CA ILE A 102 14.57 13.60 8.74
C ILE A 102 13.07 13.71 8.42
N TRP A 103 12.76 14.09 7.19
CA TRP A 103 11.41 14.28 6.69
C TRP A 103 11.14 13.38 5.50
N LEU A 104 10.00 12.69 5.50
CA LEU A 104 9.59 11.75 4.47
C LEU A 104 8.80 12.44 3.35
N PHE A 105 9.22 12.26 2.11
CA PHE A 105 8.55 12.74 0.90
C PHE A 105 8.36 11.61 -0.11
N GLN A 106 7.41 11.75 -1.02
CA GLN A 106 7.38 10.94 -2.23
C GLN A 106 8.45 11.43 -3.21
N ASP A 107 9.19 10.52 -3.84
CA ASP A 107 10.12 10.87 -4.90
C ASP A 107 9.39 11.49 -6.10
N ALA A 108 9.90 12.61 -6.61
CA ALA A 108 9.26 13.37 -7.68
C ALA A 108 9.19 12.63 -9.03
N THR A 109 9.99 11.58 -9.21
CA THR A 109 10.09 10.80 -10.46
C THR A 109 9.56 9.38 -10.33
N ARG A 110 9.43 8.86 -9.10
CA ARG A 110 9.02 7.47 -8.82
C ARG A 110 7.98 7.42 -7.70
N PRO A 111 6.69 7.21 -8.04
CA PRO A 111 5.62 7.28 -7.06
C PRO A 111 5.68 6.18 -5.98
N ASN A 112 6.44 5.12 -6.21
CA ASN A 112 6.63 3.99 -5.30
C ASN A 112 7.87 4.14 -4.38
N VAL A 113 8.55 5.28 -4.45
CA VAL A 113 9.73 5.59 -3.64
C VAL A 113 9.39 6.69 -2.64
N VAL A 114 9.78 6.46 -1.39
CA VAL A 114 9.75 7.45 -0.30
C VAL A 114 11.19 7.82 0.05
N ILE A 115 11.49 9.11 0.14
CA ILE A 115 12.83 9.62 0.47
C ILE A 115 12.81 10.30 1.84
N GLY A 116 13.84 10.03 2.65
CA GLY A 116 14.10 10.70 3.92
C GLY A 116 15.07 11.86 3.72
N VAL A 117 14.57 13.08 3.68
CA VAL A 117 15.35 14.30 3.46
C VAL A 117 15.82 14.89 4.79
N ILE A 118 17.10 15.22 4.88
CA ILE A 118 17.72 15.82 6.07
C ILE A 118 17.30 17.29 6.16
N GLY A 119 16.68 17.64 7.29
CA GLY A 119 16.28 18.99 7.63
C GLY A 119 17.23 19.67 8.60
N THR A 120 16.65 20.31 9.60
CA THR A 120 17.39 21.04 10.65
C THR A 120 17.12 20.43 12.02
N SER A 121 17.81 20.92 13.05
CA SER A 121 17.53 20.55 14.44
C SER A 121 16.16 21.03 14.96
N ASN A 122 15.44 21.89 14.22
CA ASN A 122 14.08 22.28 14.54
C ASN A 122 13.06 21.28 13.92
N PRO A 123 12.29 20.52 14.73
CA PRO A 123 11.34 19.53 14.22
C PRO A 123 10.15 20.12 13.46
N LEU A 124 9.96 21.45 13.50
CA LEU A 124 8.87 22.15 12.82
C LEU A 124 9.34 22.88 11.55
N ALA A 125 10.62 22.79 11.21
CA ALA A 125 11.17 23.39 10.00
C ALA A 125 11.37 22.30 8.94
N GLU A 126 10.39 22.20 8.04
CA GLU A 126 10.42 21.30 6.89
C GLU A 126 11.55 21.69 5.92
N PRO A 127 12.36 20.73 5.43
CA PRO A 127 13.38 20.98 4.41
C PRO A 127 12.78 21.14 3.01
N ALA A 128 13.60 21.62 2.07
CA ALA A 128 13.30 21.47 0.66
C ALA A 128 13.45 19.98 0.25
N GLU A 129 12.51 19.46 -0.53
CA GLU A 129 12.42 18.08 -0.99
C GLU A 129 13.63 17.61 -1.83
N THR A 130 14.42 18.55 -2.34
CA THR A 130 15.67 18.31 -3.10
C THR A 130 16.92 18.36 -2.23
N GLY A 131 16.75 18.40 -0.90
CA GLY A 131 17.83 18.40 0.08
C GLY A 131 18.63 17.09 0.12
N PRO A 132 19.72 17.07 0.90
CA PRO A 132 20.49 15.85 1.11
C PRO A 132 19.63 14.77 1.79
N LEU A 133 19.87 13.51 1.44
CA LEU A 133 19.07 12.37 1.91
C LEU A 133 19.77 11.62 3.04
N ALA A 134 18.99 11.07 3.96
CA ALA A 134 19.45 10.17 5.01
C ALA A 134 19.17 8.71 4.68
N PHE A 135 17.99 8.41 4.12
CA PHE A 135 17.63 7.08 3.63
C PHE A 135 16.55 7.18 2.56
N SER A 136 16.23 6.06 1.90
CA SER A 136 15.10 5.94 0.98
C SER A 136 14.49 4.55 1.03
N LEU A 137 13.18 4.47 0.81
CA LEU A 137 12.39 3.24 0.79
C LEU A 137 11.74 3.07 -0.58
N ALA A 138 11.69 1.85 -1.11
CA ALA A 138 10.93 1.53 -2.31
C ALA A 138 10.09 0.28 -2.12
N LEU A 139 8.76 0.44 -2.17
CA LEU A 139 7.83 -0.68 -2.20
C LEU A 139 7.56 -1.07 -3.66
N ILE A 140 7.84 -2.30 -4.04
CA ILE A 140 7.73 -2.78 -5.42
C ILE A 140 6.77 -3.95 -5.47
N SER A 141 5.61 -3.77 -6.10
CA SER A 141 4.66 -4.84 -6.32
C SER A 141 5.24 -5.91 -7.26
N THR A 142 5.32 -7.16 -6.77
CA THR A 142 5.70 -8.34 -7.56
C THR A 142 4.47 -9.07 -8.09
N SER A 143 3.30 -8.85 -7.46
CA SER A 143 1.97 -9.19 -7.95
C SER A 143 0.93 -8.18 -7.42
N ALA A 144 -0.35 -8.36 -7.75
CA ALA A 144 -1.43 -7.57 -7.15
C ALA A 144 -1.53 -7.74 -5.62
N THR A 145 -1.02 -8.84 -5.08
CA THR A 145 -1.16 -9.22 -3.67
C THR A 145 0.15 -9.17 -2.89
N ASN A 146 1.30 -9.04 -3.56
CA ASN A 146 2.60 -9.09 -2.91
C ASN A 146 3.46 -7.91 -3.33
N ALA A 147 4.15 -7.30 -2.37
CA ALA A 147 5.12 -6.26 -2.61
C ALA A 147 6.39 -6.48 -1.79
N ASP A 148 7.53 -6.29 -2.45
CA ASP A 148 8.85 -6.32 -1.83
C ASP A 148 9.22 -4.91 -1.34
N LEU A 149 9.99 -4.83 -0.26
CA LEU A 149 10.55 -3.56 0.24
C LEU A 149 12.07 -3.54 0.06
N TYR A 150 12.57 -2.43 -0.46
CA TYR A 150 13.99 -2.11 -0.52
C TYR A 150 14.23 -0.84 0.29
N THR A 151 15.35 -0.79 1.00
CA THR A 151 15.79 0.42 1.69
C THR A 151 17.27 0.64 1.49
N VAL A 152 17.66 1.91 1.44
CA VAL A 152 19.05 2.34 1.36
C VAL A 152 19.26 3.46 2.37
N GLN A 153 20.27 3.32 3.22
CA GLN A 153 20.71 4.34 4.16
C GLN A 153 22.00 5.00 3.66
N TYR A 154 22.03 6.34 3.69
CA TYR A 154 23.11 7.15 3.14
C TYR A 154 23.98 7.82 4.21
N VAL A 155 23.49 7.97 5.44
CA VAL A 155 24.21 8.64 6.55
C VAL A 155 23.97 7.91 7.87
N PRO A 156 24.87 8.02 8.86
CA PRO A 156 24.62 7.51 10.21
C PRO A 156 23.40 8.17 10.85
N LEU A 157 22.56 7.36 11.49
CA LEU A 157 21.39 7.83 12.22
C LEU A 157 21.70 7.99 13.71
N LEU A 158 20.93 8.84 14.39
CA LEU A 158 21.08 9.01 15.83
C LEU A 158 20.23 7.98 16.55
N HIS A 159 20.88 7.09 17.28
CA HIS A 159 20.20 6.15 18.16
C HIS A 159 20.20 6.65 19.62
N PRO A 160 19.01 6.77 20.25
CA PRO A 160 18.86 7.55 21.48
C PRO A 160 19.34 6.83 22.75
N ASN A 161 19.54 5.52 22.73
CA ASN A 161 19.86 4.74 23.91
C ASN A 161 21.37 4.45 24.04
N ALA A 162 22.12 5.45 24.49
CA ALA A 162 23.56 5.34 24.74
C ALA A 162 24.01 4.26 25.77
N ALA A 163 23.08 3.55 26.42
CA ALA A 163 23.40 2.42 27.29
C ALA A 163 23.37 1.06 26.56
N ASN A 164 22.85 1.03 25.33
CA ASN A 164 22.81 -0.14 24.47
C ASN A 164 23.51 0.22 23.15
N PRO A 165 24.74 -0.25 22.91
CA PRO A 165 25.52 0.06 21.71
C PRO A 165 25.03 -0.73 20.48
N ASP A 166 23.75 -1.08 20.43
CA ASP A 166 23.12 -1.89 19.38
C ASP A 166 21.62 -1.65 19.55
N ASP A 167 21.24 -0.37 19.68
CA ASP A 167 19.85 0.02 19.81
C ASP A 167 19.19 0.18 18.46
N ARG A 168 17.88 -0.03 18.48
CA ARG A 168 17.04 -0.10 17.29
C ARG A 168 16.12 1.09 17.26
N ILE A 169 16.01 1.71 16.09
CA ILE A 169 15.00 2.73 15.79
C ILE A 169 14.17 2.29 14.57
N ASP A 170 12.95 2.82 14.48
CA ASP A 170 12.00 2.43 13.44
C ASP A 170 11.18 3.63 12.93
N LEU A 171 10.23 3.36 12.04
CA LEU A 171 9.32 4.34 11.46
C LEU A 171 7.89 4.22 12.00
N THR A 172 7.73 3.73 13.23
CA THR A 172 6.42 3.54 13.88
C THR A 172 5.52 4.76 13.73
N ASP A 173 4.28 4.53 13.29
CA ASP A 173 3.25 5.55 13.04
C ASP A 173 3.65 6.61 11.98
N LYS A 174 4.66 6.32 11.14
CA LYS A 174 5.09 7.20 10.03
C LYS A 174 4.87 6.59 8.66
N VAL A 175 4.90 5.26 8.57
CA VAL A 175 4.78 4.54 7.30
C VAL A 175 3.66 3.50 7.42
N PHE A 176 2.73 3.56 6.47
CA PHE A 176 1.59 2.66 6.37
C PHE A 176 1.55 2.04 4.98
N ALA A 177 1.12 0.80 4.86
CA ALA A 177 0.77 0.21 3.57
C ALA A 177 -0.73 0.40 3.32
N SER A 178 -1.09 0.84 2.11
CA SER A 178 -2.49 1.06 1.71
C SER A 178 -2.82 0.26 0.46
N VAL A 179 -3.99 -0.37 0.48
CA VAL A 179 -4.50 -1.19 -0.61
C VAL A 179 -5.61 -0.44 -1.36
N THR A 180 -5.49 -0.37 -2.68
CA THR A 180 -6.55 0.09 -3.58
C THR A 180 -7.04 -1.07 -4.42
N GLY A 181 -8.33 -1.11 -4.70
CA GLY A 181 -8.96 -2.20 -5.43
C GLY A 181 -10.27 -1.82 -6.09
N THR A 182 -10.99 -2.83 -6.54
CA THR A 182 -12.39 -2.71 -6.99
C THR A 182 -13.26 -3.66 -6.18
N SER A 183 -14.51 -3.28 -5.92
CA SER A 183 -15.52 -4.15 -5.32
C SER A 183 -16.72 -4.29 -6.23
N VAL A 184 -17.28 -5.50 -6.34
CA VAL A 184 -18.47 -5.81 -7.13
C VAL A 184 -19.68 -6.03 -6.24
N VAL A 185 -20.76 -5.30 -6.53
CA VAL A 185 -22.06 -5.42 -5.87
C VAL A 185 -23.02 -6.14 -6.82
N ASN A 186 -23.73 -7.15 -6.33
CA ASN A 186 -24.62 -7.99 -7.13
C ASN A 186 -26.09 -7.83 -6.72
N PHE A 187 -26.97 -7.85 -7.71
CA PHE A 187 -28.43 -7.78 -7.61
C PHE A 187 -29.03 -8.92 -8.44
N SER A 188 -28.77 -10.16 -8.01
CA SER A 188 -29.26 -11.38 -8.68
C SER A 188 -30.65 -11.80 -8.23
N GLN A 189 -31.02 -11.44 -6.99
CA GLN A 189 -32.32 -11.75 -6.43
C GLN A 189 -33.33 -10.65 -6.75
N LEU A 190 -34.41 -11.02 -7.43
CA LEU A 190 -35.59 -10.15 -7.63
C LEU A 190 -36.64 -10.38 -6.51
N GLY A 191 -36.25 -11.01 -5.40
CA GLY A 191 -37.17 -11.30 -4.28
C GLY A 191 -37.74 -10.02 -3.63
N ASP A 192 -36.96 -8.95 -3.71
CA ASP A 192 -37.28 -7.59 -3.28
C ASP A 192 -38.09 -6.80 -4.34
N ALA A 193 -38.39 -7.41 -5.47
CA ALA A 193 -39.25 -6.85 -6.50
C ALA A 193 -40.51 -7.72 -6.66
N PRO A 194 -41.57 -7.49 -5.86
CA PRO A 194 -42.81 -8.24 -5.99
C PRO A 194 -43.32 -8.19 -7.43
N SER A 195 -43.81 -9.32 -7.95
CA SER A 195 -44.36 -9.34 -9.31
C SER A 195 -45.47 -8.32 -9.47
N GLY A 196 -45.35 -7.47 -10.49
CA GLY A 196 -46.24 -6.33 -10.64
C GLY A 196 -45.77 -5.33 -11.68
N HIS A 197 -46.58 -4.29 -11.84
CA HIS A 197 -46.40 -3.19 -12.76
C HIS A 197 -46.24 -1.92 -11.94
N ASN A 198 -45.04 -1.37 -11.93
CA ASN A 198 -44.69 -0.24 -11.09
C ASN A 198 -43.79 0.73 -11.84
N ASN A 199 -43.90 2.03 -11.57
CA ASN A 199 -43.10 3.03 -12.28
C ASN A 199 -41.59 2.89 -12.01
N TRP A 200 -41.22 2.30 -10.88
CA TRP A 200 -39.84 2.13 -10.45
C TRP A 200 -39.72 1.04 -9.38
N TYR A 201 -38.50 0.55 -9.16
CA TYR A 201 -38.13 -0.27 -8.00
C TYR A 201 -36.78 0.18 -7.47
N ILE A 202 -36.60 0.16 -6.15
CA ILE A 202 -35.27 0.22 -5.53
C ILE A 202 -34.94 -1.19 -5.05
N LEU A 203 -33.86 -1.79 -5.53
CA LEU A 203 -33.48 -3.17 -5.19
C LEU A 203 -32.30 -3.20 -4.25
N ASP A 204 -32.39 -4.09 -3.26
CA ASP A 204 -31.30 -4.37 -2.33
C ASP A 204 -30.25 -5.27 -2.97
N ALA A 205 -28.98 -5.04 -2.60
CA ALA A 205 -27.90 -5.93 -3.01
C ALA A 205 -28.06 -7.32 -2.36
N ASP A 206 -27.57 -8.35 -3.04
CA ASP A 206 -27.63 -9.74 -2.57
C ASP A 206 -26.98 -9.94 -1.20
N ALA A 207 -25.93 -9.16 -0.91
CA ALA A 207 -25.31 -9.04 0.40
C ALA A 207 -25.66 -7.70 1.02
N ALA A 208 -25.89 -7.68 2.34
CA ALA A 208 -26.27 -6.47 3.08
C ALA A 208 -25.27 -5.32 2.82
N SER A 209 -25.74 -4.27 2.15
CA SER A 209 -24.95 -3.12 1.73
C SER A 209 -25.79 -1.84 1.76
N PRO A 210 -25.19 -0.65 2.03
CA PRO A 210 -25.87 0.63 1.81
C PRO A 210 -26.13 0.91 0.33
N GLN A 211 -25.39 0.26 -0.56
CA GLN A 211 -25.52 0.35 -2.01
C GLN A 211 -26.78 -0.38 -2.51
N LYS A 212 -27.48 0.25 -3.44
CA LYS A 212 -28.71 -0.23 -4.08
C LYS A 212 -28.69 0.07 -5.58
N ILE A 213 -29.71 -0.41 -6.28
CA ILE A 213 -30.04 0.09 -7.62
C ILE A 213 -31.47 0.61 -7.64
N LEU A 214 -31.69 1.72 -8.36
CA LEU A 214 -33.01 2.18 -8.75
C LEU A 214 -33.23 1.78 -10.21
N VAL A 215 -34.33 1.06 -10.46
CA VAL A 215 -34.72 0.59 -11.78
C VAL A 215 -35.92 1.40 -12.24
N THR A 216 -35.80 2.03 -13.39
CA THR A 216 -36.91 2.68 -14.11
C THR A 216 -37.00 2.17 -15.54
N ALA A 217 -38.05 2.54 -16.25
CA ALA A 217 -38.33 2.02 -17.58
C ALA A 217 -38.88 3.10 -18.51
N HIS A 218 -38.52 2.98 -19.79
CA HIS A 218 -38.97 3.88 -20.85
C HIS A 218 -39.48 3.08 -22.06
N ASP A 219 -40.62 3.48 -22.61
CA ASP A 219 -41.13 3.00 -23.90
C ASP A 219 -41.01 4.14 -24.91
N SER A 220 -40.10 4.00 -25.87
CA SER A 220 -39.86 5.02 -26.91
C SER A 220 -39.52 6.41 -26.34
N GLY A 221 -38.73 6.45 -25.25
CA GLY A 221 -38.30 7.69 -24.57
C GLY A 221 -39.33 8.32 -23.64
N VAL A 222 -40.45 7.63 -23.36
CA VAL A 222 -41.47 8.07 -22.40
C VAL A 222 -41.47 7.12 -21.21
N GLN A 223 -41.58 7.66 -19.98
CA GLN A 223 -41.65 6.85 -18.77
C GLN A 223 -42.73 5.76 -18.88
N ALA A 224 -42.34 4.54 -18.53
CA ALA A 224 -43.15 3.33 -18.54
C ALA A 224 -43.04 2.60 -17.20
N GLU A 225 -43.84 1.53 -17.06
CA GLU A 225 -43.80 0.67 -15.88
C GLU A 225 -42.66 -0.34 -16.00
N VAL A 226 -41.85 -0.50 -14.96
CA VAL A 226 -41.02 -1.67 -14.72
C VAL A 226 -41.94 -2.84 -14.37
N ASN A 227 -41.82 -3.93 -15.12
CA ASN A 227 -42.59 -5.14 -14.90
C ASN A 227 -41.67 -6.28 -14.51
N VAL A 228 -41.93 -6.88 -13.35
CA VAL A 228 -41.04 -7.89 -12.79
C VAL A 228 -41.71 -9.25 -12.78
N SER A 229 -40.99 -10.25 -13.28
CA SER A 229 -41.39 -11.65 -13.32
C SER A 229 -40.39 -12.52 -12.56
N THR A 230 -40.66 -13.83 -12.47
CA THR A 230 -39.65 -14.78 -11.95
C THR A 230 -38.44 -14.93 -12.88
N GLN A 231 -38.59 -14.52 -14.15
CA GLN A 231 -37.55 -14.61 -15.17
C GLN A 231 -36.67 -13.36 -15.17
N GLY A 232 -37.24 -12.16 -15.02
CA GLY A 232 -36.44 -10.95 -14.95
C GLY A 232 -37.25 -9.66 -14.89
N LEU A 233 -36.53 -8.57 -15.15
CA LEU A 233 -37.03 -7.22 -15.36
C LEU A 233 -37.43 -7.05 -16.82
N GLY A 234 -38.59 -6.43 -17.05
CA GLY A 234 -39.10 -6.03 -18.35
C GLY A 234 -39.73 -4.64 -18.32
N VAL A 235 -40.15 -4.14 -19.48
CA VAL A 235 -40.67 -2.78 -19.65
C VAL A 235 -42.10 -2.82 -20.18
N ALA A 236 -43.07 -2.33 -19.39
CA ALA A 236 -44.52 -2.37 -19.63
C ALA A 236 -45.10 -3.77 -19.93
N SER A 237 -44.26 -4.79 -19.87
CA SER A 237 -44.47 -6.19 -20.23
C SER A 237 -43.37 -6.96 -19.53
N GLN A 238 -43.55 -8.27 -19.34
CA GLN A 238 -42.59 -9.08 -18.59
C GLN A 238 -41.25 -9.25 -19.32
N ASP A 239 -41.11 -8.68 -20.53
CA ASP A 239 -39.93 -8.68 -21.38
C ASP A 239 -39.58 -7.24 -21.81
N VAL A 240 -38.33 -7.03 -22.23
CA VAL A 240 -37.86 -5.80 -22.90
C VAL A 240 -38.09 -5.96 -24.40
N ARG A 241 -39.11 -5.26 -24.92
CA ARG A 241 -39.46 -5.31 -26.35
C ARG A 241 -38.74 -4.24 -27.16
N PHE A 242 -38.72 -4.42 -28.47
CA PHE A 242 -38.16 -3.44 -29.42
C PHE A 242 -38.57 -2.00 -29.10
N GLY A 243 -37.57 -1.12 -28.97
CA GLY A 243 -37.75 0.31 -28.68
C GLY A 243 -37.95 0.65 -27.19
N ARG A 244 -37.96 -0.36 -26.31
CA ARG A 244 -38.07 -0.19 -24.87
C ARG A 244 -36.72 -0.30 -24.19
N GLU A 245 -36.61 0.39 -23.07
CA GLU A 245 -35.36 0.59 -22.35
C GLU A 245 -35.58 0.47 -20.85
N LEU A 246 -34.71 -0.28 -20.18
CA LEU A 246 -34.53 -0.20 -18.73
C LEU A 246 -33.44 0.82 -18.46
N GLN A 247 -33.65 1.65 -17.44
CA GLN A 247 -32.63 2.52 -16.89
C GLN A 247 -32.31 2.06 -15.47
N ILE A 248 -31.03 1.94 -15.18
CA ILE A 248 -30.48 1.48 -13.91
C ILE A 248 -29.63 2.60 -13.34
N ASP A 249 -30.02 3.06 -12.17
CA ASP A 249 -29.37 4.09 -11.38
C ASP A 249 -28.67 3.44 -10.19
N LEU A 250 -27.40 3.79 -9.98
CA LEU A 250 -26.52 3.25 -8.96
C LEU A 250 -26.52 4.20 -7.77
N ILE A 251 -27.19 3.80 -6.68
CA ILE A 251 -27.54 4.71 -5.59
C ILE A 251 -27.16 4.15 -4.22
N THR A 252 -27.09 5.04 -3.23
CA THR A 252 -27.02 4.69 -1.82
C THR A 252 -28.36 4.94 -1.13
N GLY A 253 -28.71 4.08 -0.17
CA GLY A 253 -29.94 4.26 0.62
C GLY A 253 -31.23 4.13 -0.20
N GLY A 254 -32.32 4.69 0.32
CA GLY A 254 -33.66 4.53 -0.22
C GLY A 254 -34.42 3.33 0.34
N THR A 255 -35.75 3.40 0.25
CA THR A 255 -36.64 2.30 0.65
C THR A 255 -37.32 1.72 -0.58
N GLN A 256 -37.39 0.39 -0.69
CA GLN A 256 -38.20 -0.28 -1.70
C GLN A 256 -39.60 0.33 -1.73
N SER A 257 -40.02 0.88 -2.86
CA SER A 257 -41.46 1.04 -3.10
C SER A 257 -41.77 0.72 -4.54
N ALA A 258 -42.44 -0.42 -4.75
CA ALA A 258 -43.77 -0.40 -5.35
C ALA A 258 -44.46 -1.78 -5.27
N GLY A 259 -45.74 -1.76 -4.87
CA GLY A 259 -46.61 -2.93 -4.64
C GLY A 259 -47.98 -2.49 -4.10
N LYS A 260 -49.04 -3.27 -4.36
CA LYS A 260 -50.47 -2.87 -4.38
C LYS A 260 -51.13 -2.33 -3.10
N ASP A 261 -50.45 -2.27 -1.96
CA ASP A 261 -51.08 -2.06 -0.65
C ASP A 261 -50.26 -1.10 0.25
N PHE A 262 -50.10 0.14 -0.17
CA PHE A 262 -49.64 1.20 0.73
C PHE A 262 -50.83 2.00 1.27
N THR A 263 -50.86 2.20 2.59
CA THR A 263 -51.77 3.14 3.27
C THR A 263 -51.30 4.60 3.12
N ASN A 264 -50.03 4.83 2.77
CA ASN A 264 -49.44 6.11 2.34
C ASN A 264 -48.54 5.84 1.11
N THR A 265 -49.02 6.14 -0.09
CA THR A 265 -48.33 5.85 -1.36
C THR A 265 -47.19 6.83 -1.63
N PRO A 266 -45.91 6.42 -1.65
CA PRO A 266 -44.84 7.26 -2.18
C PRO A 266 -45.09 7.45 -3.68
N ILE A 267 -45.19 8.72 -4.11
CA ILE A 267 -45.48 9.07 -5.50
C ILE A 267 -44.25 9.02 -6.41
N ALA A 268 -43.05 8.84 -5.85
CA ALA A 268 -41.79 8.89 -6.59
C ALA A 268 -40.59 8.33 -5.77
N PRO A 269 -39.44 8.04 -6.42
CA PRO A 269 -38.24 7.53 -5.76
C PRO A 269 -37.68 8.49 -4.69
N ASP A 270 -37.12 7.94 -3.62
CA ASP A 270 -36.44 8.64 -2.52
C ASP A 270 -35.23 7.78 -2.13
N TYR A 271 -34.03 8.35 -2.27
CA TYR A 271 -32.74 7.70 -2.06
C TYR A 271 -31.73 8.69 -1.46
N GLY A 272 -30.50 8.25 -1.19
CA GLY A 272 -29.49 9.10 -0.54
C GLY A 272 -28.67 9.91 -1.55
N SER A 273 -27.93 9.22 -2.41
CA SER A 273 -27.15 9.81 -3.49
C SER A 273 -26.80 8.79 -4.57
N HIS A 274 -26.43 9.26 -5.75
CA HIS A 274 -25.72 8.47 -6.75
C HIS A 274 -24.32 8.05 -6.29
N ILE A 275 -23.76 7.04 -6.94
CA ILE A 275 -22.45 6.44 -6.63
C ILE A 275 -21.43 6.88 -7.69
N GLU A 276 -20.42 7.62 -7.25
CA GLU A 276 -19.49 8.34 -8.14
C GLU A 276 -18.24 7.55 -8.56
N ASN A 277 -18.05 6.32 -8.08
CA ASN A 277 -16.81 5.55 -8.24
C ASN A 277 -16.95 4.29 -9.11
N VAL A 278 -18.07 4.13 -9.84
CA VAL A 278 -18.31 2.94 -10.66
C VAL A 278 -17.69 3.09 -12.04
N SER A 279 -16.98 2.05 -12.48
CA SER A 279 -16.30 1.99 -13.79
C SER A 279 -16.61 0.72 -14.57
N SER A 280 -17.44 -0.15 -14.01
CA SER A 280 -17.93 -1.37 -14.66
C SER A 280 -19.33 -1.72 -14.21
N ALA A 281 -20.15 -2.23 -15.11
CA ALA A 281 -21.45 -2.80 -14.78
C ALA A 281 -21.82 -3.90 -15.74
N GLY A 282 -22.82 -4.69 -15.38
CA GLY A 282 -23.26 -5.79 -16.20
C GLY A 282 -24.63 -6.29 -15.82
N PHE A 283 -25.16 -7.13 -16.70
CA PHE A 283 -26.44 -7.79 -16.55
C PHE A 283 -26.45 -9.10 -17.33
N SER A 284 -27.42 -9.96 -17.04
CA SER A 284 -27.68 -11.20 -17.76
C SER A 284 -28.99 -11.13 -18.54
N VAL A 285 -28.99 -11.72 -19.73
CA VAL A 285 -30.21 -12.08 -20.45
C VAL A 285 -30.70 -13.41 -19.88
N SER A 286 -31.70 -13.35 -19.01
CA SER A 286 -32.18 -14.53 -18.27
C SER A 286 -33.16 -15.39 -19.06
N GLN A 287 -33.85 -14.79 -20.03
CA GLN A 287 -34.77 -15.47 -20.93
C GLN A 287 -34.83 -14.74 -22.27
N SER A 288 -34.97 -15.50 -23.36
CA SER A 288 -35.29 -14.97 -24.68
C SER A 288 -36.73 -15.33 -25.08
N THR A 289 -37.41 -14.39 -25.73
CA THR A 289 -38.78 -14.54 -26.22
C THR A 289 -38.84 -14.13 -27.70
N PRO A 290 -39.11 -15.06 -28.64
CA PRO A 290 -39.37 -16.49 -28.44
C PRO A 290 -38.16 -17.27 -27.90
N THR A 291 -38.40 -18.42 -27.25
CA THR A 291 -37.32 -19.24 -26.68
C THR A 291 -36.26 -19.62 -27.73
N GLY A 292 -34.99 -19.38 -27.39
CA GLY A 292 -33.85 -19.66 -28.26
C GLY A 292 -33.60 -18.61 -29.34
N SER A 293 -34.35 -17.50 -29.34
CA SER A 293 -33.99 -16.32 -30.12
C SER A 293 -32.79 -15.59 -29.51
N VAL A 294 -32.28 -14.63 -30.27
CA VAL A 294 -31.21 -13.73 -29.87
C VAL A 294 -31.69 -12.31 -30.12
N ALA A 295 -31.29 -11.36 -29.29
CA ALA A 295 -31.72 -9.98 -29.39
C ALA A 295 -30.53 -9.03 -29.60
N ASP A 296 -30.79 -7.94 -30.32
CA ASP A 296 -29.87 -6.82 -30.42
C ASP A 296 -30.10 -5.81 -29.29
N ILE A 297 -29.01 -5.42 -28.61
CA ILE A 297 -29.04 -4.59 -27.40
C ILE A 297 -28.15 -3.36 -27.58
N GLU A 298 -28.64 -2.21 -27.16
CA GLU A 298 -27.92 -0.93 -27.07
C GLU A 298 -27.79 -0.54 -25.60
N ILE A 299 -26.59 -0.15 -25.19
CA ILE A 299 -26.25 0.19 -23.81
C ILE A 299 -25.54 1.54 -23.81
N HIS A 300 -25.94 2.43 -22.91
CA HIS A 300 -25.27 3.71 -22.68
C HIS A 300 -25.00 3.87 -21.19
N ALA A 301 -23.90 4.53 -20.84
CA ALA A 301 -23.55 4.88 -19.46
C ALA A 301 -23.54 6.40 -19.30
N TYR A 302 -23.98 6.90 -18.15
CA TYR A 302 -24.09 8.32 -17.84
C TYR A 302 -23.58 8.58 -16.43
N ASN A 303 -22.96 9.74 -16.24
CA ASN A 303 -22.66 10.31 -14.94
C ASN A 303 -23.59 11.49 -14.71
N ASN A 304 -24.57 11.30 -13.85
CA ASN A 304 -25.49 12.35 -13.44
C ASN A 304 -24.76 13.35 -12.52
N ASP A 305 -25.02 14.64 -12.69
CA ASP A 305 -24.36 15.70 -11.93
C ASP A 305 -25.15 16.14 -10.69
N ASP A 306 -26.33 15.55 -10.51
CA ASP A 306 -27.24 15.83 -9.42
C ASP A 306 -27.78 14.56 -8.73
N ASN A 307 -28.69 14.77 -7.77
CA ASN A 307 -29.39 13.71 -7.05
C ASN A 307 -30.89 14.02 -7.07
N VAL A 308 -31.45 14.27 -8.25
CA VAL A 308 -32.87 14.57 -8.38
C VAL A 308 -33.69 13.43 -7.81
N GLU A 309 -34.57 13.73 -6.87
CA GLU A 309 -35.46 12.77 -6.25
C GLU A 309 -36.92 13.15 -6.47
N GLY A 310 -37.82 12.24 -6.10
CA GLY A 310 -39.23 12.54 -6.05
C GLY A 310 -39.83 12.78 -7.43
N ALA A 311 -40.88 13.59 -7.49
CA ALA A 311 -41.69 13.77 -8.70
C ALA A 311 -40.93 14.42 -9.88
N ALA A 312 -39.71 14.90 -9.65
CA ALA A 312 -38.84 15.47 -10.67
C ALA A 312 -38.00 14.40 -11.39
N PHE A 313 -37.72 13.25 -10.76
CA PHE A 313 -36.88 12.18 -11.33
C PHE A 313 -37.30 11.71 -12.74
N PRO A 314 -38.60 11.54 -13.07
CA PRO A 314 -38.98 11.13 -14.43
C PRO A 314 -38.63 12.13 -15.55
N GLY A 315 -38.31 13.36 -15.19
CA GLY A 315 -37.86 14.41 -16.12
C GLY A 315 -36.39 14.77 -15.93
N ASP A 316 -35.66 14.02 -15.10
CA ASP A 316 -34.22 14.11 -14.94
C ASP A 316 -33.54 13.77 -16.27
N ASP A 317 -32.55 14.57 -16.65
CA ASP A 317 -31.80 14.36 -17.88
C ASP A 317 -30.64 13.38 -17.68
N ASN A 318 -30.16 12.89 -18.81
CA ASN A 318 -28.94 12.10 -18.88
C ASN A 318 -27.80 13.11 -19.09
N ASP A 319 -27.21 13.61 -18.00
CA ASP A 319 -26.28 14.76 -18.04
C ASP A 319 -25.05 14.53 -18.91
N THR A 320 -24.15 13.66 -18.46
CA THR A 320 -22.87 13.40 -19.13
C THR A 320 -22.78 11.94 -19.55
N GLU A 321 -22.83 11.69 -20.86
CA GLU A 321 -22.60 10.34 -21.39
C GLU A 321 -21.13 9.92 -21.28
N ILE A 322 -20.89 8.74 -20.74
CA ILE A 322 -19.57 8.17 -20.48
C ILE A 322 -19.28 7.07 -21.50
N ASN A 323 -18.15 7.20 -22.17
CA ASN A 323 -17.76 6.28 -23.22
C ASN A 323 -17.49 4.87 -22.67
N ILE A 324 -18.22 3.88 -23.16
CA ILE A 324 -17.93 2.47 -22.88
C ILE A 324 -16.68 2.06 -23.70
N THR A 325 -15.66 1.57 -23.01
CA THR A 325 -14.35 1.26 -23.60
C THR A 325 -14.11 -0.23 -23.79
N GLY A 326 -14.90 -1.08 -23.13
CA GLY A 326 -14.72 -2.52 -23.17
C GLY A 326 -15.98 -3.30 -22.81
N VAL A 327 -16.01 -4.56 -23.26
CA VAL A 327 -17.05 -5.53 -22.91
C VAL A 327 -16.47 -6.94 -22.84
N THR A 328 -16.94 -7.73 -21.89
CA THR A 328 -16.64 -9.16 -21.74
C THR A 328 -17.94 -9.94 -21.53
N PHE A 329 -17.87 -11.26 -21.71
CA PHE A 329 -19.05 -12.11 -21.72
C PHE A 329 -18.87 -13.35 -20.87
N LYS A 330 -19.96 -13.80 -20.26
CA LYS A 330 -20.08 -15.12 -19.67
C LYS A 330 -21.28 -15.84 -20.27
N LEU A 331 -21.23 -17.17 -20.37
CA LEU A 331 -22.38 -17.99 -20.67
C LEU A 331 -22.65 -18.90 -19.48
N ASN A 332 -23.80 -18.73 -18.84
CA ASN A 332 -24.18 -19.43 -17.61
C ASN A 332 -23.09 -19.34 -16.53
N GLY A 333 -22.54 -18.12 -16.34
CA GLY A 333 -21.50 -17.82 -15.37
C GLY A 333 -20.06 -18.18 -15.78
N VAL A 334 -19.84 -18.82 -16.94
CA VAL A 334 -18.50 -19.19 -17.42
C VAL A 334 -17.99 -18.16 -18.43
N ALA A 335 -16.82 -17.57 -18.17
CA ALA A 335 -16.18 -16.61 -19.07
C ALA A 335 -15.99 -17.18 -20.49
N THR A 336 -16.32 -16.36 -21.50
CA THR A 336 -16.26 -16.72 -22.92
C THR A 336 -15.98 -15.47 -23.78
N THR A 337 -15.99 -15.63 -25.10
CA THR A 337 -15.76 -14.53 -26.05
C THR A 337 -16.99 -14.26 -26.90
N ALA A 338 -17.15 -13.02 -27.37
CA ALA A 338 -18.23 -12.65 -28.30
C ALA A 338 -18.26 -13.57 -29.53
N ALA A 339 -17.09 -13.86 -30.12
CA ALA A 339 -16.97 -14.73 -31.29
C ALA A 339 -17.47 -16.16 -31.05
N ALA A 340 -17.22 -16.72 -29.85
CA ALA A 340 -17.72 -18.05 -29.49
C ALA A 340 -19.24 -18.08 -29.30
N LEU A 341 -19.83 -16.95 -28.92
CA LEU A 341 -21.28 -16.77 -28.78
C LEU A 341 -21.98 -16.34 -30.07
N GLY A 342 -21.22 -15.98 -31.12
CA GLY A 342 -21.77 -15.39 -32.35
C GLY A 342 -22.22 -13.93 -32.18
N ILE A 343 -21.80 -13.27 -31.10
CA ILE A 343 -22.14 -11.88 -30.80
C ILE A 343 -21.23 -10.96 -31.62
N SER A 344 -21.82 -9.96 -32.26
CA SER A 344 -21.06 -8.84 -32.84
C SER A 344 -21.07 -7.66 -31.87
N VAL A 345 -19.91 -7.05 -31.66
CA VAL A 345 -19.70 -5.93 -30.73
C VAL A 345 -19.35 -4.68 -31.54
N ASP A 346 -20.05 -3.58 -31.28
CA ASP A 346 -19.76 -2.26 -31.83
C ASP A 346 -19.57 -1.26 -30.68
N LEU A 347 -18.35 -0.74 -30.59
CA LEU A 347 -17.87 0.26 -29.63
C LEU A 347 -17.36 1.52 -30.37
N THR A 348 -17.85 1.76 -31.59
CA THR A 348 -17.39 2.92 -32.39
C THR A 348 -18.01 4.25 -31.95
N GLY A 349 -19.13 4.19 -31.22
CA GLY A 349 -19.78 5.33 -30.56
C GLY A 349 -19.46 5.40 -29.06
N THR A 350 -20.17 6.29 -28.36
CA THR A 350 -20.10 6.44 -26.90
C THR A 350 -20.77 5.29 -26.15
N GLY A 351 -21.87 4.76 -26.70
CA GLY A 351 -22.54 3.55 -26.22
C GLY A 351 -21.95 2.25 -26.78
N LEU A 352 -22.48 1.15 -26.30
CA LEU A 352 -22.16 -0.21 -26.70
C LEU A 352 -23.36 -0.82 -27.43
N ILE A 353 -23.15 -1.28 -28.66
CA ILE A 353 -24.14 -2.03 -29.42
C ILE A 353 -23.69 -3.49 -29.53
N LEU A 354 -24.58 -4.38 -29.11
CA LEU A 354 -24.42 -5.82 -29.18
C LEU A 354 -25.46 -6.41 -30.13
N ARG A 355 -25.02 -7.32 -30.99
CA ARG A 355 -25.90 -8.03 -31.91
C ARG A 355 -25.92 -9.52 -31.60
N ASN A 356 -27.10 -10.13 -31.67
CA ASN A 356 -27.32 -11.56 -31.40
C ASN A 356 -27.00 -12.02 -29.97
N VAL A 357 -27.43 -11.28 -28.94
CA VAL A 357 -27.29 -11.70 -27.53
C VAL A 357 -28.41 -12.68 -27.17
N GLY A 358 -28.05 -13.88 -26.71
CA GLY A 358 -29.01 -14.94 -26.35
C GLY A 358 -29.18 -15.17 -24.85
N GLU A 359 -30.12 -16.05 -24.51
CA GLU A 359 -30.36 -16.53 -23.14
C GLU A 359 -29.12 -17.10 -22.46
N GLY A 360 -28.95 -16.78 -21.18
CA GLY A 360 -27.84 -17.21 -20.32
C GLY A 360 -26.56 -16.41 -20.51
N VAL A 361 -26.53 -15.43 -21.41
CA VAL A 361 -25.38 -14.55 -21.61
C VAL A 361 -25.38 -13.45 -20.54
N THR A 362 -24.28 -13.34 -19.82
CA THR A 362 -23.95 -12.17 -19.00
C THR A 362 -23.06 -11.24 -19.81
N VAL A 363 -23.42 -9.96 -19.85
CA VAL A 363 -22.67 -8.87 -20.49
C VAL A 363 -22.07 -8.01 -19.39
N ASP A 364 -20.74 -7.90 -19.36
CA ASP A 364 -20.02 -7.05 -18.42
C ASP A 364 -19.29 -5.96 -19.22
N PHE A 365 -19.66 -4.70 -19.06
CA PHE A 365 -19.05 -3.57 -19.75
C PHE A 365 -18.22 -2.68 -18.80
N THR A 366 -17.25 -1.98 -19.36
CA THR A 366 -16.31 -1.12 -18.62
C THR A 366 -16.17 0.24 -19.29
N THR A 367 -15.89 1.26 -18.49
CA THR A 367 -15.50 2.61 -18.94
C THR A 367 -14.02 2.84 -18.64
N ALA A 368 -13.52 4.07 -18.84
CA ALA A 368 -12.13 4.40 -18.53
C ALA A 368 -11.80 4.39 -17.03
N GLY A 369 -12.81 4.57 -16.16
CA GLY A 369 -12.60 4.78 -14.72
C GLY A 369 -11.90 6.10 -14.40
N GLY A 370 -11.62 6.31 -13.10
CA GLY A 370 -11.01 7.55 -12.61
C GLY A 370 -11.80 8.83 -12.91
N ALA A 371 -11.13 9.98 -12.79
CA ALA A 371 -11.75 11.29 -12.93
C ALA A 371 -12.38 11.50 -14.33
N GLY A 372 -13.70 11.66 -14.38
CA GLY A 372 -14.47 11.89 -15.61
C GLY A 372 -14.70 10.63 -16.46
N GLY A 373 -14.32 9.45 -15.96
CA GLY A 373 -14.54 8.16 -16.61
C GLY A 373 -15.43 7.21 -15.82
N THR A 374 -15.94 7.63 -14.66
CA THR A 374 -16.94 6.90 -13.87
C THR A 374 -18.36 7.24 -14.32
N PHE A 375 -19.32 6.39 -13.98
CA PHE A 375 -20.74 6.57 -14.30
C PHE A 375 -21.58 6.09 -13.11
N ASP A 376 -22.80 6.59 -12.99
CA ASP A 376 -23.74 6.24 -11.93
C ASP A 376 -25.12 5.81 -12.48
N ARG A 377 -25.30 5.88 -13.80
CA ARG A 377 -26.50 5.44 -14.50
C ARG A 377 -26.11 4.70 -15.77
N PHE A 378 -26.89 3.68 -16.13
CA PHE A 378 -26.79 3.07 -17.45
C PHE A 378 -28.15 2.58 -17.96
N THR A 379 -28.26 2.46 -19.28
CA THR A 379 -29.48 2.00 -19.94
C THR A 379 -29.28 0.68 -20.68
N ILE A 380 -30.34 -0.11 -20.78
CA ILE A 380 -30.40 -1.36 -21.53
C ILE A 380 -31.60 -1.29 -22.45
N LYS A 381 -31.35 -1.13 -23.75
CA LYS A 381 -32.40 -0.92 -24.75
C LYS A 381 -32.40 -2.03 -25.78
N ASN A 382 -33.60 -2.52 -26.08
CA ASN A 382 -33.78 -3.48 -27.17
C ASN A 382 -33.90 -2.72 -28.50
N ILE A 383 -32.97 -2.99 -29.42
CA ILE A 383 -32.91 -2.39 -30.76
C ILE A 383 -33.15 -3.42 -31.88
N ASP A 384 -33.61 -4.62 -31.52
CA ASP A 384 -33.85 -5.75 -32.40
C ASP A 384 -35.06 -5.52 -33.33
N THR A 385 -34.80 -5.40 -34.62
CA THR A 385 -35.84 -5.11 -35.61
C THR A 385 -36.71 -6.32 -35.97
N GLU A 386 -36.20 -7.52 -35.71
CA GLU A 386 -36.81 -8.83 -35.89
C GLU A 386 -37.84 -9.12 -34.78
N LYS A 387 -37.83 -8.30 -33.72
CA LYS A 387 -38.73 -8.33 -32.56
C LYS A 387 -38.52 -9.55 -31.68
N ASP A 388 -37.26 -9.92 -31.51
CA ASP A 388 -36.85 -10.81 -30.45
C ASP A 388 -36.72 -10.01 -29.14
N PHE A 389 -37.24 -10.56 -28.05
CA PHE A 389 -37.34 -9.90 -26.75
C PHE A 389 -36.54 -10.67 -25.70
N PHE A 390 -36.25 -10.01 -24.58
CA PHE A 390 -35.48 -10.60 -23.52
C PHE A 390 -35.87 -10.09 -22.14
N ASP A 391 -35.58 -10.88 -21.12
CA ASP A 391 -35.68 -10.51 -19.72
C ASP A 391 -34.28 -10.18 -19.18
N VAL A 392 -34.17 -9.16 -18.33
CA VAL A 392 -32.92 -8.77 -17.67
C VAL A 392 -32.88 -9.28 -16.23
N LYS A 393 -31.75 -9.87 -15.81
CA LYS A 393 -31.49 -10.27 -14.42
C LYS A 393 -30.01 -10.09 -14.07
N GLU A 394 -29.63 -10.34 -12.82
CA GLU A 394 -28.22 -10.34 -12.37
C GLU A 394 -27.50 -9.04 -12.71
N VAL A 395 -28.17 -7.94 -12.43
CA VAL A 395 -27.55 -6.62 -12.52
C VAL A 395 -26.43 -6.57 -11.48
N HIS A 396 -25.28 -6.06 -11.86
CA HIS A 396 -24.15 -5.90 -10.95
C HIS A 396 -23.28 -4.75 -11.43
N TYR A 397 -22.49 -4.19 -10.52
CA TYR A 397 -21.52 -3.15 -10.86
C TYR A 397 -20.28 -3.24 -10.00
N GLY A 398 -19.17 -2.78 -10.56
CA GLY A 398 -17.86 -2.73 -9.92
C GLY A 398 -17.34 -1.30 -9.86
N GLY A 399 -16.96 -0.87 -8.66
CA GLY A 399 -16.40 0.47 -8.41
C GLY A 399 -15.03 0.44 -7.74
N GLU A 400 -14.26 1.50 -7.94
CA GLU A 400 -12.94 1.69 -7.34
C GLU A 400 -13.05 1.98 -5.84
N VAL A 401 -12.30 1.26 -5.02
CA VAL A 401 -12.19 1.49 -3.58
C VAL A 401 -10.76 1.91 -3.29
N THR A 402 -10.57 3.21 -3.08
CA THR A 402 -9.29 3.76 -2.60
C THR A 402 -9.15 3.52 -1.11
N ASN A 403 -7.92 3.23 -0.66
CA ASN A 403 -7.61 3.02 0.76
C ASN A 403 -8.55 1.99 1.40
N ALA A 404 -8.84 0.93 0.65
CA ALA A 404 -9.77 -0.13 1.04
C ALA A 404 -9.35 -0.79 2.36
N TYR A 405 -8.03 -0.82 2.62
CA TYR A 405 -7.45 -1.15 3.91
C TYR A 405 -6.08 -0.49 4.05
N ASN A 406 -5.75 -0.08 5.28
CA ASN A 406 -4.47 0.52 5.62
C ASN A 406 -3.92 -0.16 6.87
N GLU A 407 -2.62 -0.46 6.86
CA GLU A 407 -1.93 -1.09 8.00
C GLU A 407 -0.65 -0.31 8.33
N GLU A 408 -0.32 -0.22 9.61
CA GLU A 408 0.96 0.35 10.05
C GLU A 408 2.07 -0.63 9.69
N VAL A 409 3.11 -0.15 9.01
CA VAL A 409 4.24 -1.00 8.61
C VAL A 409 5.60 -0.43 8.99
N GLY A 410 5.64 0.80 9.51
CA GLY A 410 6.86 1.48 9.87
C GLY A 410 7.56 0.87 11.08
N SER A 411 6.83 0.23 11.99
CA SER A 411 7.39 -0.55 13.10
C SER A 411 8.16 -1.82 12.66
N PHE A 412 8.05 -2.20 11.38
CA PHE A 412 8.78 -3.34 10.79
C PHE A 412 9.97 -2.90 9.93
N ILE A 413 10.22 -1.58 9.83
CA ILE A 413 11.37 -1.02 9.09
C ILE A 413 12.35 -0.49 10.13
N ASN A 414 13.35 -1.32 10.44
CA ASN A 414 14.27 -1.11 11.54
C ASN A 414 15.65 -0.68 11.04
N PHE A 415 16.28 0.21 11.81
CA PHE A 415 17.67 0.64 11.64
C PHE A 415 18.39 0.31 12.95
N ASP A 416 19.39 -0.57 12.87
CA ASP A 416 20.19 -1.04 14.00
C ASP A 416 21.55 -0.31 14.02
N ASP A 417 21.98 0.09 15.21
CA ASP A 417 23.21 0.84 15.47
C ASP A 417 24.47 -0.04 15.38
N ASP A 418 25.56 0.49 14.84
CA ASP A 418 26.85 -0.19 14.84
C ASP A 418 27.72 0.23 16.02
N GLY A 419 27.43 -0.35 17.18
CA GLY A 419 28.15 -0.03 18.40
C GLY A 419 29.67 -0.12 18.32
N PRO A 420 30.38 0.69 19.12
CA PRO A 420 31.83 0.65 19.14
C PRO A 420 32.32 -0.70 19.66
N THR A 421 33.28 -1.30 18.96
CA THR A 421 33.92 -2.55 19.37
C THR A 421 35.41 -2.39 19.60
N MET A 422 35.97 -3.18 20.53
CA MET A 422 37.41 -3.24 20.77
C MET A 422 37.87 -4.67 20.94
N THR A 423 38.87 -5.07 20.15
CA THR A 423 39.48 -6.40 20.22
C THR A 423 40.97 -6.29 20.55
N ALA A 424 41.49 -7.26 21.30
CA ALA A 424 42.91 -7.34 21.68
C ALA A 424 43.61 -8.42 20.84
N THR A 425 43.81 -8.15 19.55
CA THR A 425 44.32 -9.11 18.55
C THR A 425 45.81 -8.95 18.23
N GLY A 426 46.44 -7.88 18.72
CA GLY A 426 47.86 -7.63 18.55
C GLY A 426 48.76 -8.57 19.37
N THR A 427 50.08 -8.41 19.24
CA THR A 427 51.03 -9.05 20.17
C THR A 427 51.42 -8.01 21.21
N PRO A 428 51.27 -8.27 22.52
CA PRO A 428 51.66 -7.31 23.53
C PRO A 428 53.18 -7.11 23.44
N PRO A 429 53.68 -5.86 23.46
CA PRO A 429 55.11 -5.64 23.45
C PRO A 429 55.76 -6.17 24.73
N GLU A 430 56.91 -6.83 24.59
CA GLU A 430 57.72 -7.25 25.73
C GLU A 430 58.64 -6.11 26.14
N LEU A 431 58.65 -5.79 27.44
CA LEU A 431 59.58 -4.83 28.03
C LEU A 431 60.60 -5.56 28.89
N THR A 432 61.89 -5.33 28.64
CA THR A 432 62.99 -5.93 29.40
C THR A 432 63.97 -4.86 29.87
N VAL A 433 64.24 -4.86 31.17
CA VAL A 433 65.27 -4.04 31.81
C VAL A 433 66.36 -4.92 32.41
N ASP A 434 67.61 -4.44 32.47
CA ASP A 434 68.75 -5.15 33.04
C ASP A 434 69.12 -4.57 34.41
N GLU A 435 69.00 -5.37 35.47
CA GLU A 435 69.35 -4.99 36.84
C GLU A 435 70.86 -4.66 37.01
N THR A 436 71.71 -5.03 36.04
CA THR A 436 73.12 -4.64 36.02
C THR A 436 73.31 -3.16 35.66
N ASP A 437 72.36 -2.56 34.95
CA ASP A 437 72.39 -1.17 34.49
C ASP A 437 71.06 -0.45 34.75
N LEU A 438 70.99 0.23 35.90
CA LEU A 438 69.83 1.01 36.32
C LEU A 438 69.65 2.33 35.56
N THR A 439 70.44 2.60 34.52
CA THR A 439 70.33 3.81 33.68
C THR A 439 69.65 3.56 32.33
N GLY A 440 69.39 2.30 32.00
CA GLY A 440 68.65 1.90 30.80
C GLY A 440 67.16 1.73 31.08
N ASP A 441 66.33 2.55 30.43
CA ASP A 441 64.87 2.39 30.43
C ASP A 441 64.42 1.67 29.15
N ASP A 442 63.35 0.87 29.26
CA ASP A 442 62.66 0.29 28.10
C ASP A 442 61.25 0.89 27.96
N SER A 443 60.79 1.04 26.72
CA SER A 443 59.51 1.66 26.41
C SER A 443 58.88 1.08 25.15
N ALA A 444 57.58 0.81 25.20
CA ALA A 444 56.81 0.35 24.06
C ALA A 444 55.37 0.87 24.12
N ASP A 445 54.71 0.89 22.97
CA ASP A 445 53.35 1.38 22.82
C ASP A 445 52.33 0.23 22.89
N LEU A 446 51.55 0.21 23.97
CA LEU A 446 50.48 -0.77 24.17
C LEU A 446 49.23 -0.51 23.33
N SER A 447 49.05 0.69 22.76
CA SER A 447 47.85 1.01 21.97
C SER A 447 47.71 0.08 20.77
N THR A 448 48.84 -0.32 20.17
CA THR A 448 48.93 -1.26 19.03
C THR A 448 48.45 -2.68 19.34
N PHE A 449 48.24 -3.03 20.61
CA PHE A 449 47.65 -4.31 21.02
C PHE A 449 46.14 -4.36 20.78
N PHE A 450 45.49 -3.19 20.75
CA PHE A 450 44.05 -3.05 20.56
C PHE A 450 43.74 -2.67 19.11
N THR A 451 42.67 -3.25 18.57
CA THR A 451 42.02 -2.82 17.33
C THR A 451 40.63 -2.36 17.71
N SER A 452 40.36 -1.07 17.52
CA SER A 452 39.06 -0.45 17.75
C SER A 452 38.31 -0.31 16.43
N ASP A 453 37.00 -0.50 16.50
CA ASP A 453 36.05 -0.12 15.48
C ASP A 453 35.08 0.89 16.12
N PRO A 454 35.13 2.17 15.74
CA PRO A 454 34.31 3.20 16.38
C PRO A 454 32.87 3.24 15.88
N GLY A 455 32.49 2.37 14.94
CA GLY A 455 31.19 2.44 14.27
C GLY A 455 31.10 3.57 13.24
N ALA A 456 29.93 3.73 12.63
CA ALA A 456 29.60 4.68 11.58
C ALA A 456 29.39 6.10 12.13
N ASP A 457 28.94 6.22 13.38
CA ASP A 457 28.76 7.50 14.09
C ASP A 457 30.06 8.03 14.74
N GLY A 458 31.01 7.13 15.02
CA GLY A 458 32.35 7.42 15.53
C GLY A 458 32.44 7.44 17.07
N ASP A 459 33.62 7.17 17.61
CA ASP A 459 33.85 7.04 19.06
C ASP A 459 35.20 7.66 19.51
N ASP A 460 35.36 7.88 20.82
CA ASP A 460 36.61 8.32 21.46
C ASP A 460 37.17 7.24 22.39
N ILE A 461 38.46 6.93 22.22
CA ILE A 461 39.10 5.84 22.94
C ILE A 461 39.90 6.38 24.11
N THR A 462 39.51 5.98 25.32
CA THR A 462 40.28 6.25 26.54
C THR A 462 40.99 4.99 27.04
N TYR A 463 42.32 5.02 27.12
CA TYR A 463 43.12 3.97 27.73
C TYR A 463 43.39 4.26 29.21
N ALA A 464 43.28 3.22 30.06
CA ALA A 464 43.65 3.29 31.47
C ALA A 464 44.53 2.11 31.87
N LEU A 465 45.59 2.38 32.65
CA LEU A 465 46.43 1.35 33.26
C LEU A 465 46.03 1.14 34.71
N GLY A 466 45.97 -0.11 35.15
CA GLY A 466 45.59 -0.50 36.51
C GLY A 466 46.48 -1.60 37.08
N ILE A 467 46.38 -1.80 38.39
CA ILE A 467 47.04 -2.88 39.12
C ILE A 467 46.03 -3.69 39.93
N SER A 468 46.33 -4.95 40.23
CA SER A 468 45.53 -5.74 41.17
C SER A 468 45.69 -5.19 42.59
N ALA A 469 44.69 -4.42 43.05
CA ALA A 469 44.72 -3.74 44.34
C ALA A 469 44.58 -4.68 45.56
N VAL A 470 44.29 -5.98 45.34
CA VAL A 470 44.05 -6.95 46.43
C VAL A 470 45.32 -7.26 47.21
N THR A 471 46.47 -7.31 46.55
CA THR A 471 47.73 -7.61 47.22
C THR A 471 48.79 -6.55 47.01
N ASN A 472 48.69 -5.73 45.95
CA ASN A 472 49.70 -4.82 45.42
C ASN A 472 51.15 -5.35 45.31
N VAL A 473 51.42 -6.60 45.68
CA VAL A 473 52.70 -7.29 45.53
C VAL A 473 52.89 -7.66 44.06
N SER A 474 53.95 -7.14 43.45
CA SER A 474 54.30 -7.44 42.05
C SER A 474 54.78 -8.89 41.82
N GLY A 475 55.20 -9.58 42.89
CA GLY A 475 55.91 -10.85 42.84
C GLY A 475 57.43 -10.70 42.70
N LEU A 476 57.93 -9.48 42.47
CA LEU A 476 59.36 -9.18 42.46
C LEU A 476 59.89 -8.93 43.89
N THR A 477 61.16 -9.30 44.11
CA THR A 477 61.91 -9.00 45.34
C THR A 477 63.09 -8.13 44.97
N ASP A 478 63.22 -6.99 45.62
CA ASP A 478 64.41 -6.14 45.49
C ASP A 478 65.63 -6.89 46.03
N THR A 479 66.59 -7.16 45.16
CA THR A 479 67.77 -7.97 45.49
C THR A 479 68.73 -7.24 46.45
N ALA A 480 68.69 -5.90 46.50
CA ALA A 480 69.55 -5.11 47.38
C ALA A 480 69.05 -5.08 48.83
N THR A 481 67.74 -4.97 49.05
CA THR A 481 67.14 -4.87 50.39
C THR A 481 66.46 -6.16 50.87
N GLY A 482 66.19 -7.11 49.97
CA GLY A 482 65.46 -8.34 50.25
C GLY A 482 63.96 -8.14 50.49
N GLN A 483 63.41 -6.96 50.20
CA GLN A 483 62.00 -6.64 50.40
C GLN A 483 61.18 -6.91 49.13
N SER A 484 59.87 -7.14 49.28
CA SER A 484 58.95 -7.23 48.15
C SER A 484 58.79 -5.87 47.46
N VAL A 485 58.63 -5.89 46.13
CA VAL A 485 58.28 -4.69 45.36
C VAL A 485 56.76 -4.59 45.27
N LEU A 486 56.21 -3.50 45.78
CA LEU A 486 54.78 -3.20 45.76
C LEU A 486 54.47 -2.22 44.62
N LEU A 487 53.33 -2.40 43.96
CA LEU A 487 52.85 -1.56 42.88
C LEU A 487 51.89 -0.50 43.42
N PHE A 488 51.98 0.70 42.84
CA PHE A 488 51.11 1.83 43.13
C PHE A 488 50.65 2.46 41.82
N LEU A 489 49.39 2.88 41.75
CA LEU A 489 48.90 3.69 40.64
C LEU A 489 49.00 5.17 41.05
N GLU A 490 49.90 5.92 40.43
CA GLU A 490 50.21 7.31 40.74
C GLU A 490 50.03 8.16 39.48
N SER A 491 49.01 9.02 39.46
CA SER A 491 48.73 9.96 38.35
C SER A 491 48.71 9.31 36.95
N GLY A 492 48.12 8.11 36.84
CA GLY A 492 48.03 7.36 35.58
C GLY A 492 49.24 6.50 35.23
N SER A 493 50.28 6.47 36.08
CA SER A 493 51.45 5.60 35.93
C SER A 493 51.48 4.53 37.01
N VAL A 494 51.93 3.32 36.66
CA VAL A 494 52.19 2.27 37.64
C VAL A 494 53.63 2.36 38.09
N VAL A 495 53.84 2.53 39.40
CA VAL A 495 55.16 2.68 40.03
C VAL A 495 55.40 1.51 40.97
N GLY A 496 56.56 0.86 40.84
CA GLY A 496 57.06 -0.13 41.80
C GLY A 496 57.90 0.53 42.89
N ARG A 497 57.63 0.22 44.17
CA ARG A 497 58.45 0.67 45.31
C ARG A 497 58.86 -0.52 46.16
N ALA A 498 60.14 -0.61 46.51
CA ALA A 498 60.62 -1.58 47.49
C ALA A 498 60.15 -1.15 48.90
N GLY A 499 59.54 -2.05 49.66
CA GLY A 499 59.06 -1.74 51.01
C GLY A 499 58.74 -2.98 51.85
N ALA A 500 58.86 -2.84 53.17
CA ALA A 500 58.32 -3.83 54.10
C ALA A 500 56.78 -3.83 53.94
N GLY A 501 56.21 -4.99 53.60
CA GLY A 501 54.76 -5.18 53.59
C GLY A 501 54.14 -4.69 54.90
N GLY A 502 52.98 -4.04 54.80
CA GLY A 502 52.28 -3.40 55.92
C GLY A 502 52.07 -4.28 57.15
#